data_AF-A0A2K3JKW8-F1
#
_entry.id   AF-A0A2K3JKW8-F1
#
_cell.length_a   1.000
_cell.length_b   1.000
_cell.length_c   1.000
_cell.angle_alpha   90.00
_cell.angle_beta   90.00
_cell.angle_gamma   90.00
#
_symmetry.space_group_name_H-M   'P 1'
#
loop_
_entity.id
_entity.type
_entity.pdbx_description
1 polymer ?
#
loop_
_entity_poly.entity_id
_entity_poly.type
_entity_poly.pdbx_seq_one_letter_code
_entity_poly.pdbx_strand_id
1 'polypeptide(L)'
;MLDGIFSFVLLDTRDNSFLVARDAIGVTSLYIGWGLDGSVWIASELKGLHDECEHFEVFPPGHLYSSKEREFRRWYNPPWFNEAVIPSTPYDPIVLRKAFERAVIKRLMTDVPFGVLLSGGLDSSLVAAVTARYLAGTKAAKQWGAKLHSFCVGLKGAPDLKAGREVAEFLGTVHHEFEFTIQ
;
A
#
# COMPACT_ATOMS: atom_id res chain seq x y z
N MET A 1 8.37 15.43 5.05
CA MET A 1 7.97 14.50 3.98
C MET A 1 6.94 13.55 4.55
N LEU A 2 5.84 13.26 3.85
CA LEU A 2 4.81 12.33 4.31
C LEU A 2 5.32 10.89 4.14
N ASP A 3 5.36 10.11 5.23
CA ASP A 3 5.69 8.68 5.20
C ASP A 3 4.41 7.86 5.29
N GLY A 4 3.83 7.54 4.13
CA GLY A 4 2.57 6.81 4.07
C GLY A 4 2.15 6.48 2.64
N ILE A 5 0.99 5.85 2.56
CA ILE A 5 0.29 5.52 1.32
C ILE A 5 -0.89 6.49 1.23
N PHE A 6 -0.94 7.29 0.17
CA PHE A 6 -1.93 8.36 0.05
C PHE A 6 -2.15 8.78 -1.41
N SER A 7 -3.38 9.19 -1.67
CA SER A 7 -3.76 10.05 -2.77
C SER A 7 -4.72 11.10 -2.23
N PHE A 8 -4.50 12.37 -2.53
CA PHE A 8 -5.39 13.43 -2.04
C PHE A 8 -5.49 14.61 -3.01
N VAL A 9 -6.59 15.34 -2.87
CA VAL A 9 -6.82 16.66 -3.47
C VAL A 9 -7.01 17.65 -2.34
N LEU A 10 -6.29 18.77 -2.38
CA LEU A 10 -6.38 19.85 -1.42
C LEU A 10 -6.82 21.12 -2.17
N LEU A 11 -7.99 21.65 -1.80
CA LEU A 11 -8.53 22.90 -2.34
C LEU A 11 -8.18 24.07 -1.40
N ASP A 12 -7.54 25.10 -1.95
CA ASP A 12 -7.32 26.37 -1.27
C ASP A 12 -8.39 27.38 -1.68
N THR A 13 -9.34 27.63 -0.78
CA THR A 13 -10.47 28.55 -1.02
C THR A 13 -10.08 30.03 -1.01
N ARG A 14 -8.85 30.37 -0.60
CA ARG A 14 -8.39 31.77 -0.56
C ARG A 14 -8.09 32.31 -1.95
N ASP A 15 -7.66 31.43 -2.87
CA ASP A 15 -7.33 31.78 -4.26
C ASP A 15 -7.94 30.82 -5.29
N ASN A 16 -8.85 29.94 -4.85
CA ASN A 16 -9.55 28.93 -5.66
C ASN A 16 -8.61 27.99 -6.43
N SER A 17 -7.41 27.76 -5.90
CA SER A 17 -6.47 26.78 -6.47
C SER A 17 -6.59 25.42 -5.79
N PHE A 18 -6.14 24.36 -6.46
CA PHE A 18 -6.04 23.04 -5.86
C PHE A 18 -4.69 22.39 -6.13
N LEU A 19 -4.29 21.52 -5.22
CA LEU A 19 -3.12 20.67 -5.28
C LEU A 19 -3.56 19.21 -5.22
N VAL A 20 -3.01 18.38 -6.09
CA VAL A 20 -3.19 16.93 -6.07
C VAL A 20 -1.85 16.28 -5.77
N ALA A 21 -1.84 15.23 -4.96
CA ALA A 21 -0.64 14.49 -4.64
C ALA A 21 -0.91 12.98 -4.62
N ARG A 22 0.08 12.21 -5.08
CA ARG A 22 0.11 10.74 -4.97
C ARG A 22 1.39 10.29 -4.27
N ASP A 23 1.28 9.21 -3.50
CA ASP A 23 2.39 8.64 -2.72
C ASP A 23 3.60 8.25 -3.59
N ALA A 24 4.73 8.06 -2.91
CA ALA A 24 6.08 7.95 -3.50
C ALA A 24 6.19 6.93 -4.65
N ILE A 25 5.51 5.79 -4.54
CA ILE A 25 5.61 4.68 -5.49
C ILE A 25 4.25 4.26 -6.08
N GLY A 26 3.17 4.98 -5.75
CA GLY A 26 1.86 4.79 -6.35
C GLY A 26 1.10 3.60 -5.81
N VAL A 27 1.22 3.33 -4.50
CA VAL A 27 0.48 2.24 -3.83
C VAL A 27 -1.01 2.49 -3.87
N THR A 28 -1.46 3.73 -3.63
CA THR A 28 -2.84 4.13 -3.95
C THR A 28 -3.00 4.31 -5.45
N SER A 29 -4.19 4.01 -5.98
CA SER A 29 -4.57 4.41 -7.34
C SER A 29 -5.05 5.86 -7.38
N LEU A 30 -4.72 6.57 -8.46
CA LEU A 30 -5.17 7.93 -8.72
C LEU A 30 -5.07 8.22 -10.22
N TYR A 31 -6.09 8.89 -10.74
CA TYR A 31 -6.23 9.29 -12.13
C TYR A 31 -6.61 10.76 -12.20
N ILE A 32 -6.24 11.39 -13.30
CA ILE A 32 -6.60 12.77 -13.64
C ILE A 32 -7.19 12.80 -15.05
N GLY A 33 -8.23 13.60 -15.25
CA GLY A 33 -8.91 13.75 -16.53
C GLY A 33 -9.31 15.19 -16.79
N TRP A 34 -9.60 15.48 -18.07
CA TRP A 34 -9.98 16.79 -18.56
C TRP A 34 -11.30 16.69 -19.34
N GLY A 35 -12.28 17.47 -18.92
CA GLY A 35 -13.59 17.57 -19.56
C GLY A 35 -13.58 18.54 -20.75
N LEU A 36 -14.58 18.42 -21.61
CA LEU A 36 -14.83 19.30 -22.78
C LEU A 36 -14.94 20.78 -22.41
N ASP A 37 -15.43 21.06 -21.20
CA ASP A 37 -15.59 22.41 -20.65
C ASP A 37 -14.30 22.97 -20.03
N GLY A 38 -13.19 22.23 -20.11
CA GLY A 38 -11.91 22.59 -19.51
C GLY A 38 -11.81 22.30 -18.02
N SER A 39 -12.79 21.60 -17.43
CA SER A 39 -12.72 21.12 -16.04
C SER A 39 -11.64 20.05 -15.86
N VAL A 40 -11.07 19.99 -14.65
CA VAL A 40 -10.10 18.97 -14.25
C VAL A 40 -10.75 18.04 -13.23
N TRP A 41 -10.69 16.75 -13.51
CA TRP A 41 -11.30 15.69 -12.71
C TRP A 41 -10.23 14.82 -12.08
N ILE A 42 -10.43 14.42 -10.82
CA ILE A 42 -9.54 13.53 -10.10
C ILE A 42 -10.36 12.39 -9.51
N ALA A 43 -9.94 11.15 -9.76
CA ALA A 43 -10.62 9.97 -9.23
C ALA A 43 -9.62 8.90 -8.80
N SER A 44 -9.97 8.13 -7.77
CA SER A 44 -9.16 6.98 -7.34
C SER A 44 -9.15 5.85 -8.39
N GLU A 45 -10.17 5.75 -9.23
CA GLU A 45 -10.30 4.72 -10.25
C GLU A 45 -10.79 5.30 -11.57
N LEU A 46 -10.31 4.73 -12.68
CA LEU A 46 -10.61 5.23 -14.02
C LEU A 46 -12.11 5.25 -14.36
N LYS A 47 -12.88 4.29 -13.82
CA LYS A 47 -14.34 4.25 -14.02
C LYS A 47 -15.06 5.53 -13.57
N GLY A 48 -14.45 6.31 -12.67
CA GLY A 48 -15.00 7.60 -12.24
C GLY A 48 -14.78 8.76 -13.21
N LEU A 49 -14.01 8.56 -14.29
CA LEU A 49 -13.66 9.60 -15.27
C LEU A 49 -14.18 9.27 -16.69
N HIS A 50 -14.31 7.99 -17.03
CA HIS A 50 -14.35 7.53 -18.42
C HIS A 50 -15.50 8.06 -19.28
N ASP A 51 -16.62 8.48 -18.68
CA ASP A 51 -17.80 8.96 -19.43
C ASP A 51 -17.78 10.48 -19.71
N GLU A 52 -17.05 11.26 -18.91
CA GLU A 52 -17.16 12.74 -18.89
C GLU A 52 -15.86 13.45 -19.31
N CYS A 53 -14.75 12.71 -19.42
CA CYS A 53 -13.44 13.24 -19.80
C CYS A 53 -13.07 12.82 -21.24
N GLU A 54 -12.65 13.77 -22.08
CA GLU A 54 -12.10 13.44 -23.42
C GLU A 54 -10.72 12.80 -23.32
N HIS A 55 -9.96 13.23 -22.32
CA HIS A 55 -8.63 12.75 -22.04
C HIS A 55 -8.48 12.47 -20.56
N PHE A 56 -7.81 11.36 -20.25
CA PHE A 56 -7.44 10.99 -18.89
C PHE A 56 -6.13 10.22 -18.91
N GLU A 57 -5.43 10.28 -17.78
CA GLU A 57 -4.20 9.53 -17.57
C GLU A 57 -4.06 9.09 -16.12
N VAL A 58 -3.14 8.14 -15.92
CA VAL A 58 -2.75 7.72 -14.58
C VAL A 58 -1.97 8.87 -13.94
N PHE A 59 -2.41 9.33 -12.77
CA PHE A 59 -1.67 10.36 -12.03
C PHE A 59 -0.31 9.79 -11.60
N PRO A 60 0.84 10.37 -11.99
CA PRO A 60 2.12 9.71 -11.82
C PRO A 60 2.52 9.54 -10.33
N PRO A 61 3.06 8.38 -9.92
CA PRO A 61 3.58 8.15 -8.57
C PRO A 61 4.63 9.17 -8.15
N GLY A 62 4.61 9.62 -6.90
CA GLY A 62 5.63 10.55 -6.37
C GLY A 62 5.59 11.93 -7.02
N HIS A 63 4.45 12.35 -7.57
CA HIS A 63 4.24 13.67 -8.15
C HIS A 63 3.18 14.48 -7.41
N LEU A 64 3.25 15.79 -7.62
CA LEU A 64 2.24 16.78 -7.31
C LEU A 64 1.69 17.35 -8.62
N TYR A 65 0.44 17.79 -8.62
CA TYR A 65 -0.15 18.62 -9.68
C TYR A 65 -0.75 19.87 -9.05
N SER A 66 -0.41 21.05 -9.56
CA SER A 66 -0.94 22.33 -9.09
C SER A 66 -1.83 22.93 -10.15
N SER A 67 -3.04 23.35 -9.80
CA SER A 67 -3.94 24.04 -10.75
C SER A 67 -3.43 25.42 -11.18
N LYS A 68 -2.47 26.00 -10.43
CA LYS A 68 -1.83 27.28 -10.77
C LYS A 68 -0.84 27.15 -11.91
N GLU A 69 0.01 26.13 -11.85
CA GLU A 69 1.06 25.86 -12.83
C GLU A 69 0.56 24.96 -13.95
N ARG A 70 -0.49 24.16 -13.69
CA ARG A 70 -1.05 23.13 -14.57
C ARG A 70 -0.02 22.08 -15.01
N GLU A 71 0.98 21.84 -14.17
CA GLU A 71 2.10 20.94 -14.43
C GLU A 71 2.28 19.90 -13.31
N PHE A 72 2.90 18.78 -13.68
CA PHE A 72 3.34 17.78 -12.73
C PHE A 72 4.74 18.09 -12.21
N ARG A 73 4.89 18.04 -10.89
CA ARG A 73 6.18 18.17 -10.23
C ARG A 73 6.50 16.91 -9.43
N ARG A 74 7.59 16.24 -9.78
CA ARG A 74 8.10 15.10 -9.00
C ARG A 74 8.62 15.58 -7.65
N TRP A 75 8.15 14.95 -6.56
CA TRP A 75 8.61 15.22 -5.20
C TRP A 75 9.41 14.05 -4.60
N TYR A 76 9.24 12.83 -5.12
CA TYR A 76 10.00 11.65 -4.72
C TYR A 76 10.99 11.24 -5.80
N ASN A 77 12.28 11.38 -5.51
CA ASN A 77 13.36 11.04 -6.45
C ASN A 77 14.61 10.58 -5.67
N PRO A 78 14.60 9.38 -5.07
CA PRO A 78 15.73 8.91 -4.29
C PRO A 78 16.95 8.61 -5.19
N PRO A 79 18.19 8.69 -4.67
CA PRO A 79 19.39 8.50 -5.47
C PRO A 79 19.46 7.15 -6.20
N TRP A 80 18.89 6.10 -5.61
CA TRP A 80 18.86 4.74 -6.17
C TRP A 80 17.87 4.57 -7.35
N PHE A 81 17.18 5.63 -7.80
CA PHE A 81 16.48 5.61 -9.09
C PHE A 81 17.43 5.77 -10.27
N ASN A 82 18.63 6.33 -10.04
CA ASN A 82 19.62 6.47 -11.09
C ASN A 82 20.44 5.18 -11.18
N GLU A 83 20.33 4.47 -12.30
CA GLU A 83 21.09 3.23 -12.57
C GLU A 83 22.62 3.42 -12.54
N ALA A 84 23.10 4.65 -12.78
CA ALA A 84 24.52 4.98 -12.64
C ALA A 84 24.98 5.05 -11.18
N VAL A 85 24.07 5.11 -10.21
CA VAL A 85 24.39 5.14 -8.77
C VAL A 85 24.46 3.72 -8.25
N ILE A 86 25.67 3.19 -8.12
CA ILE A 86 25.93 1.89 -7.48
C ILE A 86 26.10 2.11 -5.97
N PRO A 87 25.26 1.50 -5.11
CA PRO A 87 25.43 1.60 -3.66
C PRO A 87 26.77 1.03 -3.21
N SER A 88 27.52 1.80 -2.40
CA SER A 88 28.80 1.38 -1.82
C SER A 88 28.71 1.00 -0.34
N THR A 89 27.57 1.20 0.29
CA THR A 89 27.35 0.86 1.69
C THR A 89 27.47 -0.67 1.88
N PRO A 90 28.33 -1.15 2.81
CA PRO A 90 28.42 -2.57 3.09
C PRO A 90 27.08 -3.18 3.51
N TYR A 91 26.83 -4.41 3.08
CA TYR A 91 25.63 -5.14 3.48
C TYR A 91 25.64 -5.46 4.97
N ASP A 92 24.59 -5.03 5.67
CA ASP A 92 24.33 -5.39 7.07
C ASP A 92 22.90 -5.97 7.20
N PRO A 93 22.75 -7.29 7.47
CA PRO A 93 21.45 -7.93 7.62
C PRO A 93 20.62 -7.38 8.80
N ILE A 94 21.26 -6.83 9.83
CA ILE A 94 20.57 -6.28 11.00
C ILE A 94 19.92 -4.95 10.67
N VAL A 95 20.56 -4.12 9.85
CA VAL A 95 19.97 -2.86 9.37
C VAL A 95 18.72 -3.16 8.54
N LEU A 96 18.81 -4.12 7.62
CA LEU A 96 17.67 -4.52 6.78
C LEU A 96 16.53 -5.09 7.62
N ARG A 97 16.82 -6.02 8.55
CA ARG A 97 15.81 -6.59 9.46
C ARG A 97 15.09 -5.51 10.26
N LYS A 98 15.83 -4.59 10.88
CA LYS A 98 15.24 -3.50 11.68
C LYS A 98 14.42 -2.55 10.81
N ALA A 99 14.86 -2.26 9.59
CA ALA A 99 14.10 -1.43 8.66
C ALA A 99 12.77 -2.10 8.26
N PHE A 100 12.82 -3.40 7.95
CA PHE A 100 11.63 -4.20 7.64
C PHE A 100 10.66 -4.27 8.83
N GLU A 101 11.15 -4.60 10.03
CA GLU A 101 10.31 -4.67 11.23
C GLU A 101 9.63 -3.32 11.53
N ARG A 102 10.37 -2.20 11.46
CA ARG A 102 9.79 -0.85 11.60
C ARG A 102 8.73 -0.57 10.54
N ALA A 103 8.95 -1.01 9.30
CA ALA A 103 8.01 -0.81 8.21
C ALA A 103 6.69 -1.59 8.40
N VAL A 104 6.73 -2.78 9.02
CA VAL A 104 5.53 -3.54 9.39
C VAL A 104 4.85 -2.90 10.61
N ILE A 105 5.62 -2.61 11.68
CA ILE A 105 5.08 -2.03 12.93
C ILE A 105 4.33 -0.73 12.66
N LYS A 106 4.87 0.18 11.82
CA LYS A 106 4.20 1.45 11.49
C LYS A 106 2.85 1.26 10.79
N ARG A 107 2.60 0.09 10.18
CA ARG A 107 1.36 -0.26 9.49
C ARG A 107 0.36 -1.00 10.37
N LEU A 108 0.70 -1.29 11.62
CA LEU A 108 -0.24 -1.85 12.60
C LEU A 108 -1.14 -0.76 13.25
N MET A 109 -1.03 0.49 12.78
CA MET A 109 -1.83 1.62 13.25
C MET A 109 -3.26 1.52 12.72
N THR A 110 -4.18 1.02 13.54
CA THR A 110 -5.61 0.95 13.25
C THR A 110 -6.41 0.86 14.55
N ASP A 111 -7.66 1.32 14.50
CA ASP A 111 -8.64 1.22 15.60
C ASP A 111 -9.67 0.10 15.36
N VAL A 112 -9.60 -0.60 14.22
CA VAL A 112 -10.47 -1.71 13.84
C VAL A 112 -9.69 -3.03 13.72
N PRO A 113 -10.36 -4.19 13.81
CA PRO A 113 -9.73 -5.48 13.54
C PRO A 113 -9.09 -5.53 12.15
N PHE A 114 -7.95 -6.20 12.04
CA PHE A 114 -7.26 -6.43 10.77
C PHE A 114 -6.66 -7.84 10.75
N GLY A 115 -6.28 -8.30 9.56
CA GLY A 115 -5.63 -9.59 9.37
C GLY A 115 -4.45 -9.49 8.40
N VAL A 116 -3.85 -10.64 8.11
CA VAL A 116 -2.76 -10.77 7.14
C VAL A 116 -3.14 -11.75 6.03
N LEU A 117 -2.74 -11.44 4.80
CA LEU A 117 -2.76 -12.42 3.71
C LEU A 117 -1.52 -13.31 3.85
N LEU A 118 -1.71 -14.63 3.85
CA LEU A 118 -0.67 -15.61 4.15
C LEU A 118 -0.68 -16.75 3.12
N SER A 119 0.09 -16.58 2.05
CA SER A 119 0.27 -17.59 0.99
C SER A 119 1.24 -18.72 1.37
N GLY A 120 1.97 -18.58 2.49
CA GLY A 120 3.07 -19.49 2.87
C GLY A 120 4.40 -19.19 2.17
N GLY A 121 4.41 -18.26 1.20
CA GLY A 121 5.65 -17.73 0.63
C GLY A 121 6.47 -16.93 1.64
N LEU A 122 7.76 -16.74 1.36
CA LEU A 122 8.70 -16.06 2.28
C LEU A 122 8.21 -14.67 2.70
N ASP A 123 7.76 -13.85 1.75
CA ASP A 123 7.43 -12.44 1.99
C ASP A 123 6.22 -12.27 2.92
N SER A 124 5.11 -12.96 2.60
CA SER A 124 3.89 -12.93 3.40
C SER A 124 4.13 -13.53 4.79
N SER A 125 4.95 -14.57 4.88
CA SER A 125 5.36 -15.20 6.14
C SER A 125 6.17 -14.26 7.03
N LEU A 126 7.10 -13.48 6.47
CA LEU A 126 7.88 -12.49 7.21
C LEU A 126 7.00 -11.37 7.75
N VAL A 127 6.05 -10.85 6.95
CA VAL A 127 5.09 -9.83 7.41
C VAL A 127 4.20 -10.39 8.52
N ALA A 128 3.68 -11.60 8.35
CA ALA A 128 2.83 -12.27 9.34
C ALA A 128 3.59 -12.52 10.66
N ALA A 129 4.85 -12.96 10.58
CA ALA A 129 5.69 -13.22 11.76
C ALA A 129 5.95 -11.94 12.59
N VAL A 130 6.28 -10.83 11.92
CA VAL A 130 6.45 -9.55 12.61
C VAL A 130 5.11 -9.06 13.17
N THR A 131 4.03 -9.16 12.41
CA THR A 131 2.69 -8.76 12.86
C THR A 131 2.27 -9.53 14.11
N ALA A 132 2.40 -10.86 14.11
CA ALA A 132 2.07 -11.71 15.26
C ALA A 132 2.87 -11.34 16.51
N ARG A 133 4.16 -11.00 16.35
CA ARG A 133 5.03 -10.61 17.47
C ARG A 133 4.62 -9.29 18.12
N TYR A 134 4.15 -8.32 17.34
CA TYR A 134 3.89 -6.96 17.83
C TYR A 134 2.39 -6.62 18.01
N LEU A 135 1.48 -7.46 17.52
CA LEU A 135 0.03 -7.23 17.57
C LEU A 135 -0.48 -6.91 18.98
N ALA A 136 -0.04 -7.69 19.99
CA ALA A 136 -0.50 -7.55 21.37
C ALA A 136 -0.30 -6.14 21.96
N GLY A 137 0.65 -5.36 21.45
CA GLY A 137 0.92 -3.99 21.90
C GLY A 137 0.01 -2.91 21.30
N THR A 138 -0.80 -3.25 20.29
CA THR A 138 -1.58 -2.28 19.51
C THR A 138 -2.90 -1.87 20.19
N LYS A 139 -3.46 -0.72 19.79
CA LYS A 139 -4.79 -0.27 20.25
C LYS A 139 -5.89 -1.25 19.84
N ALA A 140 -5.89 -1.68 18.58
CA ALA A 140 -6.83 -2.67 18.07
C ALA A 140 -6.81 -3.96 18.89
N ALA A 141 -5.63 -4.48 19.24
CA ALA A 141 -5.54 -5.70 20.04
C ALA A 141 -6.11 -5.56 21.46
N LYS A 142 -5.94 -4.39 22.08
CA LYS A 142 -6.52 -4.11 23.41
C LYS A 142 -8.04 -4.04 23.39
N GLN A 143 -8.62 -3.60 22.26
CA GLN A 143 -10.06 -3.43 22.12
C GLN A 143 -10.78 -4.67 21.57
N TRP A 144 -10.13 -5.41 20.65
CA TRP A 144 -10.75 -6.47 19.87
C TRP A 144 -10.13 -7.86 20.08
N GLY A 145 -9.05 -7.95 20.88
CA GLY A 145 -8.32 -9.18 21.15
C GLY A 145 -6.99 -9.27 20.38
N ALA A 146 -6.03 -10.01 20.94
CA ALA A 146 -4.65 -10.07 20.44
C ALA A 146 -4.36 -11.25 19.51
N LYS A 147 -5.39 -11.99 19.07
CA LYS A 147 -5.19 -13.14 18.18
C LYS A 147 -5.20 -12.67 16.73
N LEU A 148 -4.12 -12.94 16.00
CA LEU A 148 -3.99 -12.56 14.59
C LEU A 148 -4.81 -13.50 13.71
N HIS A 149 -5.63 -12.94 12.81
CA HIS A 149 -6.31 -13.69 11.77
C HIS A 149 -5.47 -13.67 10.48
N SER A 150 -5.28 -14.85 9.87
CA SER A 150 -4.54 -15.00 8.62
C SER A 150 -5.43 -15.63 7.55
N PHE A 151 -5.28 -15.20 6.30
CA PHE A 151 -6.17 -15.57 5.20
C PHE A 151 -5.35 -16.10 4.03
N CYS A 152 -5.73 -17.26 3.49
CA CYS A 152 -5.13 -17.85 2.30
C CYS A 152 -6.23 -18.21 1.30
N VAL A 153 -5.96 -18.06 0.01
CA VAL A 153 -6.90 -18.40 -1.07
C VAL A 153 -6.19 -19.24 -2.12
N GLY A 154 -6.84 -20.28 -2.62
CA GLY A 154 -6.26 -21.19 -3.60
C GLY A 154 -7.25 -22.17 -4.18
N LEU A 155 -6.85 -22.87 -5.24
CA LEU A 155 -7.58 -24.06 -5.68
C LEU A 155 -7.48 -25.15 -4.61
N LYS A 156 -8.46 -26.05 -4.56
CA LYS A 156 -8.41 -27.21 -3.68
C LYS A 156 -7.11 -27.99 -3.88
N GLY A 157 -6.36 -28.19 -2.79
CA GLY A 157 -5.06 -28.87 -2.81
C GLY A 157 -3.89 -28.05 -3.34
N ALA A 158 -4.06 -26.74 -3.53
CA ALA A 158 -2.97 -25.86 -3.95
C ALA A 158 -1.81 -25.85 -2.94
N PRO A 159 -0.55 -25.79 -3.42
CA PRO A 159 0.63 -25.77 -2.56
C PRO A 159 0.63 -24.57 -1.60
N ASP A 160 0.09 -23.42 -2.02
CA ASP A 160 -0.01 -22.21 -1.19
C ASP A 160 -0.93 -22.40 0.02
N LEU A 161 -2.01 -23.18 -0.09
CA LEU A 161 -2.88 -23.51 1.05
C LEU A 161 -2.12 -24.33 2.07
N LYS A 162 -1.34 -25.33 1.61
CA LYS A 162 -0.52 -26.16 2.49
C LYS A 162 0.56 -25.32 3.20
N ALA A 163 1.31 -24.53 2.44
CA ALA A 163 2.39 -23.69 3.01
C ALA A 163 1.83 -22.61 3.94
N GLY A 164 0.70 -21.99 3.58
CA GLY A 164 -0.01 -21.02 4.41
C GLY A 164 -0.40 -21.61 5.76
N ARG A 165 -0.92 -22.84 5.77
CA ARG A 165 -1.26 -23.59 6.99
C ARG A 165 -0.06 -23.86 7.87
N GLU A 166 1.05 -24.36 7.31
CA GLU A 166 2.27 -24.65 8.06
C GLU A 166 2.79 -23.39 8.78
N VAL A 167 2.78 -22.25 8.10
CA VAL A 167 3.18 -20.96 8.71
C VAL A 167 2.17 -20.49 9.74
N ALA A 168 0.87 -20.66 9.48
CA ALA A 168 -0.18 -20.27 10.39
C ALA A 168 -0.14 -21.06 11.72
N GLU A 169 0.15 -22.35 11.65
CA GLU A 169 0.36 -23.25 12.80
C GLU A 169 1.58 -22.81 13.61
N PHE A 170 2.71 -22.55 12.93
CA PHE A 170 3.92 -22.05 13.57
C PHE A 170 3.70 -20.72 14.30
N LEU A 171 2.93 -19.80 13.70
CA LEU A 171 2.64 -18.48 14.26
C LEU A 171 1.45 -18.46 15.24
N GLY A 172 0.68 -19.55 15.36
CA GLY A 172 -0.50 -19.63 16.23
C GLY A 172 -1.67 -18.72 15.81
N THR A 173 -1.79 -18.42 14.51
CA THR A 173 -2.86 -17.54 13.99
C THR A 173 -4.22 -18.24 13.90
N VAL A 174 -5.33 -17.49 13.89
CA VAL A 174 -6.62 -18.01 13.41
C VAL A 174 -6.56 -18.04 11.89
N HIS A 175 -6.31 -19.22 11.31
CA HIS A 175 -6.16 -19.37 9.87
C HIS A 175 -7.48 -19.60 9.16
N HIS A 176 -7.70 -18.87 8.08
CA HIS A 176 -8.87 -18.99 7.21
C HIS A 176 -8.39 -19.36 5.81
N GLU A 177 -8.79 -20.54 5.34
CA GLU A 177 -8.50 -21.02 3.99
C GLU A 177 -9.75 -20.90 3.11
N PHE A 178 -9.60 -20.29 1.94
CA PHE A 178 -10.66 -20.11 0.96
C PHE A 178 -10.33 -20.89 -0.31
N GLU A 179 -11.11 -21.94 -0.57
CA GLU A 179 -11.01 -22.70 -1.81
C GLU A 179 -11.92 -22.06 -2.88
N PHE A 180 -11.41 -21.93 -4.11
CA PHE A 180 -12.21 -21.56 -5.27
C PHE A 180 -12.16 -22.62 -6.37
N THR A 181 -13.12 -22.58 -7.29
CA THR A 181 -13.20 -23.46 -8.47
C THR A 181 -13.01 -22.65 -9.74
N ILE A 182 -12.44 -23.28 -10.77
CA ILE A 182 -12.40 -22.71 -12.13
C ILE A 182 -13.84 -22.75 -12.69
N GLN A 183 -14.32 -21.62 -13.20
CA GLN A 183 -15.59 -21.55 -13.96
C GLN A 183 -15.37 -21.92 -15.42
#